data_AF-A0A453N4I9-F1
#
_entry.id   AF-A0A453N4I9-F1
#
_cell.length_a   1.000
_cell.length_b   1.000
_cell.length_c   1.000
_cell.angle_alpha   90.00
_cell.angle_beta   90.00
_cell.angle_gamma   90.00
#
_symmetry.space_group_name_H-M   'P 1'
#
loop_
_entity.id
_entity.type
_entity.pdbx_description
1 polymer ?
#
loop_
_entity_poly.entity_id
_entity_poly.type
_entity_poly.pdbx_seq_one_letter_code
_entity_poly.pdbx_strand_id
1 'polypeptide(L)'
;KKMAELTSSLHASSSVLGMDPQEITTSLQEAGAGAGDISDGAIARLESEAERLREAKRGRMQRLQDLVVAMLELWSLMDTPPEEQSRFQGVACNVAASEDEITEPGALSATAIGEVEAEVARLEGLKGRRMKDLLARKRGELREIRRRARIISAQEEEEDGGGDEVVSDDGCADAAERSLVLERLDARISEARDEEFSRKEVLERMEKWQVALEEESWLEEYNRNKNRYNVGKGMHLVRKRAEKARALVNKMPAMAEALMAKVVAWEKDRGAKFLRGFWTCWRTTITRGRRKNKRRRDKGTRGSCRGRARWSRRLPGHFKRTSRT
;
A
#
# COMPACT_ATOMS: atom_id res chain seq x y z
N LYS A 1 18.46 -69.14 14.66
CA LYS A 1 18.22 -68.35 13.44
C LYS A 1 17.18 -67.26 13.71
N LYS A 2 15.86 -67.54 13.68
CA LYS A 2 14.75 -66.57 13.93
C LYS A 2 15.02 -65.48 14.97
N MET A 3 15.46 -65.81 16.20
CA MET A 3 15.74 -64.79 17.23
C MET A 3 16.83 -63.79 16.83
N ALA A 4 17.91 -64.21 16.17
CA ALA A 4 18.98 -63.30 15.74
C ALA A 4 18.52 -62.36 14.61
N GLU A 5 17.63 -62.83 13.74
CA GLU A 5 17.01 -62.02 12.68
C GLU A 5 16.05 -60.98 13.28
N LEU A 6 15.24 -61.36 14.27
CA LEU A 6 14.41 -60.45 15.06
C LEU A 6 15.26 -59.39 15.80
N THR A 7 16.29 -59.81 16.54
CA THR A 7 17.21 -58.89 17.24
C THR A 7 17.89 -57.92 16.29
N SER A 8 18.33 -58.36 15.10
CA SER A 8 18.94 -57.49 14.10
C SER A 8 17.94 -56.50 13.51
N SER A 9 16.71 -56.92 13.23
CA SER A 9 15.63 -56.05 12.75
C SER A 9 15.22 -55.02 13.82
N LEU A 10 15.22 -55.41 15.09
CA LEU A 10 14.95 -54.53 16.22
C LEU A 10 16.03 -53.45 16.34
N HIS A 11 17.31 -53.84 16.40
CA HIS A 11 18.43 -52.90 16.50
C HIS A 11 18.49 -51.93 15.30
N ALA A 12 18.19 -52.39 14.08
CA ALA A 12 18.08 -51.51 12.92
C ALA A 12 16.95 -50.47 13.09
N SER A 13 15.77 -50.91 13.50
CA SER A 13 14.61 -50.03 13.73
C SER A 13 14.86 -49.02 14.84
N SER A 14 15.39 -49.45 15.99
CA SER A 14 15.77 -48.58 17.10
C SER A 14 16.83 -47.55 16.71
N SER A 15 17.80 -47.93 15.88
CA SER A 15 18.86 -47.04 15.40
C SER A 15 18.30 -45.92 14.52
N VAL A 16 17.43 -46.25 13.55
CA VAL A 16 16.74 -45.23 12.72
C VAL A 16 15.82 -44.33 13.55
N LEU A 17 15.16 -44.89 14.57
CA LEU A 17 14.33 -44.16 15.54
C LEU A 17 15.14 -43.30 16.54
N GLY A 18 16.48 -43.44 16.59
CA GLY A 18 17.35 -42.71 17.51
C GLY A 18 17.10 -43.03 18.99
N MET A 19 16.82 -44.30 19.31
CA MET A 19 16.64 -44.76 20.69
C MET A 19 18.00 -44.98 21.38
N ASP A 20 18.04 -44.88 22.71
CA ASP A 20 19.29 -45.03 23.47
C ASP A 20 19.77 -46.50 23.45
N PRO A 21 21.07 -46.80 23.21
CA PRO A 21 21.62 -48.14 23.35
C PRO A 21 21.28 -48.85 24.67
N GLN A 22 21.17 -48.12 25.79
CA GLN A 22 20.69 -48.65 27.07
C GLN A 22 19.23 -49.13 26.97
N GLU A 23 18.34 -48.29 26.44
CA GLU A 23 16.92 -48.58 26.23
C GLU A 23 16.73 -49.81 25.33
N ILE A 24 17.53 -49.90 24.25
CA ILE A 24 17.58 -51.07 23.35
C ILE A 24 18.00 -52.33 24.14
N THR A 25 19.03 -52.25 24.99
CA THR A 25 19.47 -53.40 25.78
C THR A 25 18.46 -53.84 26.84
N THR A 26 17.76 -52.92 27.51
CA THR A 26 16.70 -53.28 28.45
C THR A 26 15.50 -53.91 27.74
N SER A 27 15.06 -53.37 26.60
CA SER A 27 13.99 -54.00 25.80
C SER A 27 14.35 -55.41 25.33
N LEU A 28 15.62 -55.66 24.91
CA LEU A 28 16.12 -57.01 24.62
C LEU A 28 16.01 -57.95 25.85
N GLN A 29 16.42 -57.43 27.01
CA GLN A 29 16.53 -58.20 28.25
C GLN A 29 15.16 -58.54 28.84
N GLU A 30 14.22 -57.60 28.79
CA GLU A 30 12.80 -57.78 29.19
C GLU A 30 12.04 -58.71 28.23
N ALA A 31 12.29 -58.62 26.92
CA ALA A 31 11.73 -59.58 25.96
C ALA A 31 12.26 -61.01 26.22
N GLY A 32 13.49 -61.14 26.72
CA GLY A 32 14.05 -62.39 27.27
C GLY A 32 15.34 -62.87 26.59
N ALA A 33 16.00 -62.04 25.77
CA ALA A 33 17.18 -62.44 25.00
C ALA A 33 18.44 -62.74 25.85
N GLY A 34 18.42 -62.41 27.14
CA GLY A 34 19.56 -62.56 28.06
C GLY A 34 19.61 -63.85 28.89
N ALA A 35 18.61 -64.74 28.78
CA ALA A 35 18.56 -66.00 29.54
C ALA A 35 18.67 -67.21 28.60
N GLY A 36 19.42 -68.23 29.02
CA GLY A 36 19.87 -69.35 28.17
C GLY A 36 18.84 -70.42 27.81
N ASP A 37 17.55 -70.10 27.73
CA ASP A 37 16.49 -71.05 27.36
C ASP A 37 15.52 -70.42 26.34
N ILE A 38 15.36 -71.07 25.19
CA ILE A 38 14.65 -70.51 24.02
C ILE A 38 13.16 -70.87 24.11
N SER A 39 12.47 -70.17 25.01
CA SER A 39 11.01 -70.29 25.16
C SER A 39 10.26 -69.58 24.02
N ASP A 40 9.22 -70.22 23.48
CA ASP A 40 8.27 -69.59 22.54
C ASP A 40 7.68 -68.28 23.08
N GLY A 41 7.52 -68.16 24.42
CA GLY A 41 7.07 -66.94 25.07
C GLY A 41 8.07 -65.78 25.00
N ALA A 42 9.38 -66.05 24.86
CA ALA A 42 10.39 -65.03 24.61
C ALA A 42 10.41 -64.61 23.13
N ILE A 43 10.20 -65.57 22.21
CA ILE A 43 10.04 -65.30 20.79
C ILE A 43 8.82 -64.39 20.56
N ALA A 44 7.66 -64.72 21.14
CA ALA A 44 6.44 -63.92 21.01
C ALA A 44 6.59 -62.49 21.56
N ARG A 45 7.35 -62.29 22.64
CA ARG A 45 7.67 -60.93 23.16
C ARG A 45 8.59 -60.16 22.21
N LEU A 46 9.64 -60.79 21.68
CA LEU A 46 10.50 -60.18 20.68
C LEU A 46 9.75 -59.82 19.38
N GLU A 47 8.79 -60.64 18.96
CA GLU A 47 7.92 -60.35 17.81
C GLU A 47 6.98 -59.17 18.08
N SER A 48 6.35 -59.12 19.25
CA SER A 48 5.50 -57.99 19.66
C SER A 48 6.27 -56.67 19.75
N GLU A 49 7.48 -56.70 20.31
CA GLU A 49 8.33 -55.50 20.44
C GLU A 49 8.91 -55.05 19.09
N ALA A 50 9.26 -56.01 18.21
CA ALA A 50 9.68 -55.70 16.85
C ALA A 50 8.56 -55.02 16.04
N GLU A 51 7.30 -55.45 16.17
CA GLU A 51 6.21 -54.77 15.46
C GLU A 51 5.86 -53.42 16.08
N ARG A 52 5.93 -53.26 17.41
CA ARG A 52 5.80 -51.96 18.08
C ARG A 52 6.80 -50.93 17.54
N LEU A 53 8.05 -51.33 17.27
CA LEU A 53 9.04 -50.45 16.66
C LEU A 53 8.77 -50.19 15.17
N ARG A 54 8.22 -51.13 14.40
CA ARG A 54 7.79 -50.85 13.01
C ARG A 54 6.61 -49.89 12.97
N GLU A 55 5.61 -50.04 13.84
CA GLU A 55 4.52 -49.07 13.98
C GLU A 55 5.04 -47.67 14.32
N ALA A 56 5.99 -47.58 15.27
CA ALA A 56 6.65 -46.31 15.60
C ALA A 56 7.46 -45.75 14.41
N LYS A 57 8.15 -46.59 13.65
CA LYS A 57 8.90 -46.21 12.43
C LYS A 57 7.97 -45.66 11.37
N ARG A 58 6.92 -46.41 10.99
CA ARG A 58 5.88 -46.00 10.03
C ARG A 58 5.20 -44.69 10.43
N GLY A 59 4.79 -44.56 11.70
CA GLY A 59 4.13 -43.34 12.20
C GLY A 59 5.03 -42.10 12.19
N ARG A 60 6.31 -42.24 12.57
CA ARG A 60 7.29 -41.14 12.49
C ARG A 60 7.67 -40.79 11.05
N MET A 61 7.76 -41.79 10.18
CA MET A 61 8.03 -41.63 8.76
C MET A 61 6.93 -40.86 8.03
N GLN A 62 5.65 -41.24 8.22
CA GLN A 62 4.52 -40.51 7.64
C GLN A 62 4.53 -39.04 8.08
N ARG A 63 4.68 -38.78 9.39
CA ARG A 63 4.78 -37.41 9.93
C ARG A 63 5.93 -36.62 9.31
N LEU A 64 7.10 -37.24 9.10
CA LEU A 64 8.21 -36.59 8.43
C LEU A 64 7.90 -36.27 6.95
N GLN A 65 7.23 -37.17 6.23
CA GLN A 65 6.82 -36.96 4.84
C GLN A 65 5.78 -35.82 4.74
N ASP A 66 4.77 -35.80 5.60
CA ASP A 66 3.75 -34.73 5.67
C ASP A 66 4.40 -33.35 5.89
N LEU A 67 5.36 -33.27 6.82
CA LEU A 67 6.13 -32.05 7.11
C LEU A 67 7.04 -31.63 5.95
N VAL A 68 7.67 -32.58 5.27
CA VAL A 68 8.49 -32.30 4.08
C VAL A 68 7.64 -31.78 2.92
N VAL A 69 6.44 -32.32 2.70
CA VAL A 69 5.49 -31.77 1.72
C VAL A 69 5.14 -30.32 2.07
N ALA A 70 4.74 -30.04 3.32
CA ALA A 70 4.41 -28.69 3.76
C ALA A 70 5.61 -27.72 3.62
N MET A 71 6.83 -28.17 3.93
CA MET A 71 8.06 -27.38 3.75
C MET A 71 8.34 -27.06 2.28
N LEU A 72 8.19 -28.03 1.38
CA LEU A 72 8.36 -27.86 -0.07
C LEU A 72 7.31 -26.90 -0.67
N GLU A 73 6.05 -27.03 -0.26
CA GLU A 73 4.98 -26.09 -0.63
C GLU A 73 5.29 -24.67 -0.15
N LEU A 74 5.75 -24.52 1.11
CA LEU A 74 6.14 -23.22 1.66
C LEU A 74 7.34 -22.62 0.93
N TRP A 75 8.36 -23.41 0.55
CA TRP A 75 9.48 -22.93 -0.26
C TRP A 75 9.02 -22.46 -1.65
N SER A 76 8.13 -23.21 -2.31
CA SER A 76 7.58 -22.85 -3.62
C SER A 76 6.64 -21.63 -3.56
N LEU A 77 5.95 -21.39 -2.44
CA LEU A 77 5.08 -20.24 -2.24
C LEU A 77 5.85 -18.96 -1.86
N MET A 78 7.06 -19.11 -1.32
CA MET A 78 7.86 -18.02 -0.74
C MET A 78 9.10 -17.67 -1.56
N ASP A 79 9.31 -18.32 -2.71
CA ASP A 79 10.53 -18.21 -3.52
C ASP A 79 11.82 -18.38 -2.67
N THR A 80 11.83 -19.38 -1.77
CA THR A 80 12.93 -19.60 -0.83
C THR A 80 14.22 -19.95 -1.59
N PRO A 81 15.33 -19.22 -1.41
CA PRO A 81 16.55 -19.41 -2.20
C PRO A 81 17.23 -20.77 -1.90
N PRO A 82 17.91 -21.39 -2.88
CA PRO A 82 18.47 -22.74 -2.73
C PRO A 82 19.52 -22.84 -1.63
N GLU A 83 20.18 -21.74 -1.28
CA GLU A 83 21.09 -21.64 -0.15
C GLU A 83 20.38 -21.90 1.19
N GLU A 84 19.16 -21.38 1.40
CA GLU A 84 18.34 -21.69 2.59
C GLU A 84 17.81 -23.13 2.53
N GLN A 85 17.42 -23.63 1.34
CA GLN A 85 16.95 -25.01 1.18
C GLN A 85 18.03 -26.06 1.46
N SER A 86 19.31 -25.73 1.19
CA SER A 86 20.45 -26.67 1.21
C SER A 86 20.55 -27.50 2.50
N ARG A 87 20.27 -26.91 3.67
CA ARG A 87 20.30 -27.58 4.98
C ARG A 87 19.36 -28.78 5.06
N PHE A 88 18.24 -28.74 4.33
CA PHE A 88 17.16 -29.73 4.44
C PHE A 88 17.04 -30.63 3.20
N GLN A 89 17.90 -30.49 2.18
CA GLN A 89 17.83 -31.29 0.95
C GLN A 89 17.91 -32.81 1.20
N GLY A 90 18.77 -33.26 2.10
CA GLY A 90 18.87 -34.69 2.45
C GLY A 90 17.57 -35.26 3.04
N VAL A 91 16.81 -34.44 3.77
CA VAL A 91 15.50 -34.83 4.32
C VAL A 91 14.39 -34.68 3.27
N ALA A 92 14.48 -33.69 2.39
CA ALA A 92 13.55 -33.47 1.29
C ALA A 92 13.48 -34.65 0.31
N CYS A 93 14.61 -35.34 0.09
CA CYS A 93 14.66 -36.58 -0.69
C CYS A 93 13.77 -37.71 -0.13
N ASN A 94 13.49 -37.72 1.17
CA ASN A 94 12.72 -38.78 1.83
C ASN A 94 11.20 -38.69 1.60
N VAL A 95 10.71 -37.64 0.91
CA VAL A 95 9.28 -37.40 0.66
C VAL A 95 8.56 -38.55 -0.05
N ALA A 96 9.30 -39.34 -0.85
CA ALA A 96 8.78 -40.49 -1.58
C ALA A 96 9.52 -41.81 -1.24
N ALA A 97 10.34 -41.82 -0.17
CA ALA A 97 11.03 -43.02 0.29
C ALA A 97 10.06 -44.05 0.88
N SER A 98 10.45 -45.32 0.84
CA SER A 98 9.78 -46.45 1.50
C SER A 98 10.40 -46.78 2.87
N GLU A 99 9.73 -47.62 3.67
CA GLU A 99 10.19 -47.98 5.02
C GLU A 99 11.59 -48.60 4.99
N ASP A 100 11.92 -49.39 3.96
CA ASP A 100 13.20 -50.08 3.82
C ASP A 100 14.35 -49.18 3.33
N GLU A 101 14.04 -48.02 2.73
CA GLU A 101 15.05 -47.07 2.24
C GLU A 101 15.55 -46.15 3.36
N ILE A 102 14.70 -45.81 4.34
CA ILE A 102 15.10 -45.03 5.51
C ILE A 102 15.88 -45.94 6.50
N THR A 103 17.19 -45.97 6.28
CA THR A 103 18.18 -46.79 7.02
C THR A 103 19.18 -45.97 7.83
N GLU A 104 19.24 -44.64 7.65
CA GLU A 104 20.21 -43.80 8.35
C GLU A 104 19.90 -43.69 9.87
N PRO A 105 20.91 -43.89 10.75
CA PRO A 105 20.73 -43.75 12.19
C PRO A 105 20.21 -42.36 12.60
N GLY A 106 19.15 -42.33 13.40
CA GLY A 106 18.52 -41.10 13.87
C GLY A 106 17.72 -40.31 12.84
N ALA A 107 17.57 -40.78 11.59
CA ALA A 107 16.78 -40.09 10.57
C ALA A 107 15.29 -39.92 10.95
N LEU A 108 14.76 -40.83 11.78
CA LEU A 108 13.41 -40.73 12.37
C LEU A 108 13.48 -40.48 13.88
N SER A 109 14.54 -39.83 14.37
CA SER A 109 14.64 -39.36 15.76
C SER A 109 13.64 -38.22 16.04
N ALA A 110 13.25 -38.06 17.31
CA ALA A 110 12.41 -36.95 17.73
C ALA A 110 13.07 -35.58 17.46
N THR A 111 14.41 -35.51 17.52
CA THR A 111 15.20 -34.33 17.18
C THR A 111 15.18 -34.01 15.68
N ALA A 112 15.36 -35.01 14.80
CA ALA A 112 15.33 -34.80 13.35
C ALA A 112 13.96 -34.29 12.87
N ILE A 113 12.87 -34.88 13.38
CA ILE A 113 11.50 -34.42 13.09
C ILE A 113 11.29 -33.02 13.65
N GLY A 114 11.72 -32.75 14.90
CA GLY A 114 11.61 -31.43 15.53
C GLY A 114 12.36 -30.32 14.80
N GLU A 115 13.47 -30.61 14.11
CA GLU A 115 14.16 -29.62 13.26
C GLU A 115 13.35 -29.24 12.01
N VAL A 116 12.64 -30.20 11.39
CA VAL A 116 11.74 -29.91 10.25
C VAL A 116 10.49 -29.16 10.72
N GLU A 117 9.91 -29.54 11.87
CA GLU A 117 8.77 -28.84 12.47
C GLU A 117 9.11 -27.38 12.81
N ALA A 118 10.30 -27.13 13.35
CA ALA A 118 10.80 -25.78 13.62
C ALA A 118 11.00 -24.96 12.33
N GLU A 119 11.44 -25.59 11.23
CA GLU A 119 11.59 -24.92 9.93
C GLU A 119 10.24 -24.61 9.27
N VAL A 120 9.29 -25.55 9.28
CA VAL A 120 7.91 -25.31 8.81
C VAL A 120 7.30 -24.13 9.59
N ALA A 121 7.37 -24.14 10.92
CA ALA A 121 6.89 -23.03 11.75
C ALA A 121 7.64 -21.70 11.49
N ARG A 122 8.95 -21.74 11.20
CA ARG A 122 9.73 -20.55 10.78
C ARG A 122 9.18 -19.97 9.48
N LEU A 123 8.91 -20.81 8.49
CA LEU A 123 8.42 -20.45 7.17
C LEU A 123 6.97 -19.94 7.22
N GLU A 124 6.09 -20.57 7.99
CA GLU A 124 4.72 -20.09 8.24
C GLU A 124 4.72 -18.73 8.93
N GLY A 125 5.55 -18.56 9.98
CA GLY A 125 5.76 -17.27 10.62
C GLY A 125 6.30 -16.21 9.65
N LEU A 126 7.17 -16.58 8.70
CA LEU A 126 7.68 -15.69 7.67
C LEU A 126 6.61 -15.31 6.63
N LYS A 127 5.77 -16.27 6.22
CA LYS A 127 4.59 -16.07 5.36
C LYS A 127 3.60 -15.10 6.01
N GLY A 128 3.29 -15.28 7.29
CA GLY A 128 2.46 -14.37 8.09
C GLY A 128 3.03 -12.95 8.17
N ARG A 129 4.35 -12.80 8.38
CA ARG A 129 5.03 -11.50 8.37
C ARG A 129 5.00 -10.83 6.98
N ARG A 130 5.38 -11.54 5.91
CA ARG A 130 5.37 -10.99 4.53
C ARG A 130 3.96 -10.54 4.12
N MET A 131 2.91 -11.27 4.51
CA MET A 131 1.51 -10.90 4.27
C MET A 131 1.12 -9.61 5.03
N LYS A 132 1.49 -9.49 6.32
CA LYS A 132 1.27 -8.27 7.13
C LYS A 132 1.94 -7.05 6.48
N ASP A 133 3.18 -7.19 6.02
CA ASP A 133 3.91 -6.13 5.31
C ASP A 133 3.27 -5.78 3.95
N LEU A 134 2.73 -6.77 3.23
CA LEU A 134 2.03 -6.54 1.95
C LEU A 134 0.74 -5.73 2.17
N LEU A 135 -0.09 -6.12 3.14
CA LEU A 135 -1.30 -5.40 3.53
C LEU A 135 -0.99 -3.96 3.98
N ALA A 136 0.06 -3.76 4.78
CA ALA A 136 0.52 -2.44 5.20
C ALA A 136 0.96 -1.56 4.00
N ARG A 137 1.72 -2.14 3.05
CA ARG A 137 2.12 -1.45 1.82
C ARG A 137 0.92 -1.06 0.95
N LYS A 138 -0.05 -1.96 0.76
CA LYS A 138 -1.29 -1.69 -0.01
C LYS A 138 -2.13 -0.57 0.64
N ARG A 139 -2.31 -0.58 1.96
CA ARG A 139 -2.96 0.51 2.72
C ARG A 139 -2.19 1.84 2.61
N GLY A 140 -0.86 1.79 2.52
CA GLY A 140 -0.02 2.95 2.21
C GLY A 140 -0.28 3.50 0.81
N GLU A 141 -0.28 2.63 -0.20
CA GLU A 141 -0.56 3.00 -1.59
C GLU A 141 -1.93 3.67 -1.76
N LEU A 142 -2.98 3.06 -1.18
CA LEU A 142 -4.35 3.55 -1.22
C LEU A 142 -4.48 4.97 -0.66
N ARG A 143 -3.89 5.24 0.52
CA ARG A 143 -3.83 6.58 1.12
C ARG A 143 -3.09 7.57 0.23
N GLU A 144 -1.98 7.14 -0.37
CA GLU A 144 -1.17 8.00 -1.25
C GLU A 144 -1.92 8.40 -2.54
N ILE A 145 -2.65 7.45 -3.15
CA ILE A 145 -3.53 7.70 -4.31
C ILE A 145 -4.64 8.69 -3.93
N ARG A 146 -5.36 8.45 -2.83
CA ARG A 146 -6.43 9.35 -2.34
C ARG A 146 -5.93 10.77 -2.11
N ARG A 147 -4.77 10.93 -1.47
CA ARG A 147 -4.15 12.23 -1.21
C ARG A 147 -3.81 12.98 -2.51
N ARG A 148 -3.24 12.30 -3.52
CA ARG A 148 -2.95 12.91 -4.84
C ARG A 148 -4.23 13.29 -5.60
N ALA A 149 -5.23 12.42 -5.59
CA ALA A 149 -6.56 12.65 -6.16
C ALA A 149 -7.40 13.70 -5.41
N ARG A 150 -6.91 14.19 -4.25
CA ARG A 150 -7.61 15.08 -3.32
C ARG A 150 -9.00 14.54 -2.94
N ILE A 151 -9.09 13.23 -2.75
CA ILE A 151 -10.30 12.55 -2.27
C ILE A 151 -10.32 12.73 -0.75
N ILE A 152 -10.94 13.82 -0.28
CA ILE A 152 -11.34 13.94 1.13
C ILE A 152 -12.58 13.06 1.31
N SER A 153 -12.36 11.76 1.44
CA SER A 153 -13.41 10.80 1.81
C SER A 153 -13.65 10.89 3.30
N ALA A 154 -14.91 10.98 3.74
CA ALA A 154 -15.25 10.86 5.17
C ALA A 154 -14.75 9.54 5.78
N GLN A 155 -14.58 8.53 4.92
CA GLN A 155 -13.92 7.26 5.20
C GLN A 155 -12.46 7.39 5.70
N GLU A 156 -11.78 8.53 5.51
CA GLU A 156 -10.47 8.78 6.16
C GLU A 156 -10.62 9.00 7.67
N GLU A 157 -11.71 9.61 8.14
CA GLU A 157 -11.98 9.78 9.58
C GLU A 157 -12.49 8.48 10.23
N GLU A 158 -13.12 7.59 9.46
CA GLU A 158 -13.55 6.25 9.91
C GLU A 158 -12.38 5.22 9.92
N GLU A 159 -11.52 5.21 8.88
CA GLU A 159 -10.39 4.26 8.79
C GLU A 159 -9.21 4.61 9.69
N ASP A 160 -8.93 5.89 9.94
CA ASP A 160 -7.97 6.34 10.97
C ASP A 160 -8.62 6.32 12.37
N GLY A 161 -9.96 6.32 12.42
CA GLY A 161 -10.81 6.24 13.62
C GLY A 161 -11.16 4.83 14.11
N GLY A 162 -10.51 3.79 13.60
CA GLY A 162 -10.64 2.41 14.10
C GLY A 162 -11.85 1.60 13.60
N GLY A 163 -12.53 2.05 12.54
CA GLY A 163 -13.69 1.36 11.97
C GLY A 163 -13.35 0.16 11.07
N ASP A 164 -13.64 -1.05 11.57
CA ASP A 164 -14.10 -2.23 10.79
C ASP A 164 -13.21 -2.78 9.64
N GLU A 165 -11.93 -2.42 9.55
CA GLU A 165 -10.95 -3.18 8.75
C GLU A 165 -9.58 -3.29 9.44
N VAL A 166 -9.53 -3.22 10.77
CA VAL A 166 -8.37 -3.70 11.53
C VAL A 166 -8.47 -5.21 11.65
N VAL A 167 -7.79 -5.93 10.74
CA VAL A 167 -7.33 -7.29 11.04
C VAL A 167 -6.49 -7.16 12.31
N SER A 168 -6.89 -7.82 13.39
CA SER A 168 -6.21 -7.74 14.69
C SER A 168 -4.71 -7.98 14.52
N ASP A 169 -3.89 -7.19 15.21
CA ASP A 169 -2.42 -7.32 15.12
C ASP A 169 -1.93 -8.70 15.63
N ASP A 170 -2.76 -9.31 16.48
CA ASP A 170 -2.65 -10.66 17.01
C ASP A 170 -2.59 -11.73 15.90
N GLY A 171 -1.79 -12.77 16.13
CA GLY A 171 -1.42 -13.74 15.10
C GLY A 171 -2.58 -14.60 14.58
N CYS A 172 -3.75 -14.58 15.23
CA CYS A 172 -4.86 -15.50 15.05
C CYS A 172 -5.70 -15.32 13.76
N ALA A 173 -5.68 -14.14 13.12
CA ALA A 173 -6.46 -13.88 11.90
C ALA A 173 -6.10 -14.86 10.76
N ASP A 174 -7.08 -15.53 10.16
CA ASP A 174 -6.86 -16.68 9.28
C ASP A 174 -6.18 -16.31 7.93
N ALA A 175 -5.53 -17.29 7.30
CA ALA A 175 -4.91 -17.12 5.99
C ALA A 175 -5.92 -16.74 4.89
N ALA A 176 -7.16 -17.23 4.94
CA ALA A 176 -8.22 -16.83 4.00
C ALA A 176 -8.71 -15.40 4.28
N GLU A 177 -8.88 -15.02 5.55
CA GLU A 177 -9.26 -13.65 5.95
C GLU A 177 -8.27 -12.61 5.41
N ARG A 178 -6.96 -12.84 5.62
CA ARG A 178 -5.90 -11.96 5.11
C ARG A 178 -5.90 -11.84 3.58
N SER A 179 -6.29 -12.91 2.89
CA SER A 179 -6.39 -12.94 1.43
C SER A 179 -7.60 -12.14 0.91
N LEU A 180 -8.76 -12.25 1.56
CA LEU A 180 -9.96 -11.45 1.26
C LEU A 180 -9.73 -9.95 1.50
N VAL A 181 -9.03 -9.59 2.58
CA VAL A 181 -8.65 -8.20 2.86
C VAL A 181 -7.65 -7.67 1.83
N LEU A 182 -6.75 -8.51 1.30
CA LEU A 182 -5.85 -8.13 0.21
C LEU A 182 -6.62 -7.85 -1.10
N GLU A 183 -7.55 -8.72 -1.47
CA GLU A 183 -8.41 -8.55 -2.65
C GLU A 183 -9.26 -7.27 -2.54
N ARG A 184 -9.89 -7.04 -1.38
CA ARG A 184 -10.67 -5.82 -1.10
C ARG A 184 -9.80 -4.56 -1.16
N LEU A 185 -8.55 -4.61 -0.69
CA LEU A 185 -7.62 -3.48 -0.85
C LEU A 185 -7.24 -3.24 -2.31
N ASP A 186 -7.01 -4.28 -3.11
CA ASP A 186 -6.65 -4.12 -4.53
C ASP A 186 -7.81 -3.61 -5.40
N ALA A 187 -9.05 -4.00 -5.09
CA ALA A 187 -10.24 -3.36 -5.66
C ALA A 187 -10.28 -1.86 -5.31
N ARG A 188 -10.16 -1.51 -4.02
CA ARG A 188 -10.17 -0.11 -3.55
C ARG A 188 -9.02 0.74 -4.10
N ILE A 189 -7.85 0.14 -4.34
CA ILE A 189 -6.70 0.78 -5.02
C ILE A 189 -7.04 1.04 -6.50
N SER A 190 -7.68 0.10 -7.18
CA SER A 190 -8.07 0.24 -8.59
C SER A 190 -9.11 1.35 -8.77
N GLU A 191 -10.16 1.37 -7.95
CA GLU A 191 -11.15 2.46 -7.89
C GLU A 191 -10.49 3.82 -7.64
N ALA A 192 -9.56 3.89 -6.68
CA ALA A 192 -8.85 5.12 -6.35
C ALA A 192 -7.94 5.61 -7.49
N ARG A 193 -7.31 4.71 -8.25
CA ARG A 193 -6.49 5.03 -9.43
C ARG A 193 -7.35 5.59 -10.57
N ASP A 194 -8.51 5.00 -10.85
CA ASP A 194 -9.47 5.52 -11.83
C ASP A 194 -10.01 6.89 -11.42
N GLU A 195 -10.24 7.10 -10.13
CA GLU A 195 -10.65 8.40 -9.59
C GLU A 195 -9.53 9.44 -9.67
N GLU A 196 -8.27 9.09 -9.36
CA GLU A 196 -7.09 9.94 -9.59
C GLU A 196 -6.98 10.35 -11.07
N PHE A 197 -7.08 9.38 -11.98
CA PHE A 197 -7.01 9.61 -13.42
C PHE A 197 -8.12 10.54 -13.91
N SER A 198 -9.38 10.29 -13.52
CA SER A 198 -10.52 11.12 -13.94
C SER A 198 -10.41 12.57 -13.45
N ARG A 199 -9.88 12.79 -12.24
CA ARG A 199 -9.75 14.12 -11.62
C ARG A 199 -8.57 14.92 -12.15
N LYS A 200 -7.54 14.25 -12.67
CA LYS A 200 -6.27 14.86 -13.14
C LYS A 200 -6.46 16.12 -13.98
N GLU A 201 -7.32 16.07 -15.00
CA GLU A 201 -7.54 17.19 -15.93
C GLU A 201 -8.15 18.44 -15.25
N VAL A 202 -8.91 18.24 -14.16
CA VAL A 202 -9.47 19.31 -13.33
C VAL A 202 -8.41 19.83 -12.34
N LEU A 203 -7.70 18.93 -11.66
CA LEU A 203 -6.66 19.27 -10.68
C LEU A 203 -5.52 20.10 -11.32
N GLU A 204 -5.06 19.71 -12.52
CA GLU A 204 -4.09 20.49 -13.29
C GLU A 204 -4.59 21.91 -13.62
N ARG A 205 -5.89 22.08 -13.93
CA ARG A 205 -6.48 23.41 -14.16
C ARG A 205 -6.60 24.20 -12.87
N MET A 206 -6.89 23.56 -11.74
CA MET A 206 -6.90 24.21 -10.42
C MET A 206 -5.51 24.70 -10.01
N GLU A 207 -4.46 23.93 -10.28
CA GLU A 207 -3.07 24.35 -10.03
C GLU A 207 -2.66 25.53 -10.93
N LYS A 208 -2.91 25.43 -12.25
CA LYS A 208 -2.67 26.52 -13.21
C LYS A 208 -3.47 27.79 -12.85
N TRP A 209 -4.65 27.63 -12.23
CA TRP A 209 -5.45 28.73 -11.67
C TRP A 209 -4.85 29.32 -10.38
N GLN A 210 -4.35 28.47 -9.46
CA GLN A 210 -3.74 28.90 -8.21
C GLN A 210 -2.48 29.75 -8.46
N VAL A 211 -1.59 29.31 -9.35
CA VAL A 211 -0.40 30.09 -9.75
C VAL A 211 -0.79 31.46 -10.34
N ALA A 212 -1.93 31.55 -11.06
CA ALA A 212 -2.44 32.82 -11.57
C ALA A 212 -3.00 33.74 -10.47
N LEU A 213 -3.56 33.20 -9.38
CA LEU A 213 -3.97 33.97 -8.20
C LEU A 213 -2.77 34.51 -7.41
N GLU A 214 -1.72 33.71 -7.27
CA GLU A 214 -0.46 34.09 -6.61
C GLU A 214 0.21 35.24 -7.38
N GLU A 215 0.27 35.17 -8.71
CA GLU A 215 0.78 36.26 -9.56
C GLU A 215 -0.17 37.48 -9.61
N GLU A 216 -1.49 37.32 -9.43
CA GLU A 216 -2.40 38.47 -9.20
C GLU A 216 -2.05 39.18 -7.88
N SER A 217 -1.81 38.41 -6.81
CA SER A 217 -1.48 38.93 -5.48
C SER A 217 -0.15 39.69 -5.50
N TRP A 218 0.90 39.08 -6.06
CA TRP A 218 2.21 39.72 -6.26
C TRP A 218 2.10 41.00 -7.11
N LEU A 219 1.32 40.95 -8.20
CA LEU A 219 1.07 42.12 -9.03
C LEU A 219 0.32 43.22 -8.26
N GLU A 220 -0.64 42.90 -7.38
CA GLU A 220 -1.29 43.91 -6.55
C GLU A 220 -0.35 44.56 -5.56
N GLU A 221 0.51 43.79 -4.88
CA GLU A 221 1.54 44.32 -3.98
C GLU A 221 2.51 45.24 -4.74
N TYR A 222 3.03 44.80 -5.88
CA TYR A 222 3.90 45.61 -6.75
C TYR A 222 3.19 46.88 -7.28
N ASN A 223 1.87 46.86 -7.47
CA ASN A 223 1.09 48.07 -7.79
C ASN A 223 0.84 49.00 -6.58
N ARG A 224 0.99 48.53 -5.33
CA ARG A 224 0.86 49.35 -4.10
C ARG A 224 2.19 50.01 -3.69
N ASN A 225 3.34 49.42 -4.07
CA ASN A 225 4.66 49.95 -3.74
C ASN A 225 4.91 51.33 -4.39
N LYS A 226 5.13 52.37 -3.57
CA LYS A 226 5.40 53.74 -4.02
C LYS A 226 6.76 53.89 -4.71
N ASN A 227 7.77 53.13 -4.27
CA ASN A 227 9.15 53.19 -4.76
C ASN A 227 9.37 52.35 -6.04
N ARG A 228 8.27 51.91 -6.67
CA ARG A 228 8.23 51.06 -7.86
C ARG A 228 9.06 51.56 -9.05
N TYR A 229 9.32 52.87 -9.15
CA TYR A 229 10.02 53.47 -10.29
C TYR A 229 11.45 53.94 -9.96
N ASN A 230 11.99 53.58 -8.78
CA ASN A 230 13.35 53.94 -8.40
C ASN A 230 14.37 53.30 -9.37
N VAL A 231 15.32 54.10 -9.86
CA VAL A 231 16.26 53.70 -10.92
C VAL A 231 17.38 52.83 -10.33
N GLY A 232 17.14 51.52 -10.25
CA GLY A 232 18.10 50.52 -9.78
C GLY A 232 18.38 49.40 -10.80
N LYS A 233 19.54 48.75 -10.67
CA LYS A 233 19.87 47.54 -11.45
C LYS A 233 18.78 46.48 -11.24
N GLY A 234 18.34 45.83 -12.32
CA GLY A 234 17.28 44.81 -12.30
C GLY A 234 15.84 45.33 -12.53
N MET A 235 15.57 46.64 -12.46
CA MET A 235 14.21 47.21 -12.63
C MET A 235 13.48 46.72 -13.91
N HIS A 236 14.20 46.60 -15.02
CA HIS A 236 13.68 46.09 -16.30
C HIS A 236 13.13 44.66 -16.21
N LEU A 237 13.71 43.79 -15.38
CA LEU A 237 13.23 42.42 -15.17
C LEU A 237 11.93 42.41 -14.34
N VAL A 238 11.86 43.20 -13.28
CA VAL A 238 10.65 43.36 -12.45
C VAL A 238 9.50 43.94 -13.28
N ARG A 239 9.79 44.93 -14.13
CA ARG A 239 8.83 45.47 -15.10
C ARG A 239 8.33 44.41 -16.08
N LYS A 240 9.24 43.62 -16.67
CA LYS A 240 8.87 42.50 -17.57
C LYS A 240 8.03 41.43 -16.88
N ARG A 241 8.32 41.08 -15.61
CA ARG A 241 7.45 40.19 -14.82
C ARG A 241 6.06 40.82 -14.64
N ALA A 242 5.97 42.08 -14.25
CA ALA A 242 4.67 42.76 -14.08
C ALA A 242 3.87 42.91 -15.38
N GLU A 243 4.53 43.00 -16.54
CA GLU A 243 3.88 42.97 -17.86
C GLU A 243 3.36 41.56 -18.21
N LYS A 244 4.13 40.49 -17.93
CA LYS A 244 3.64 39.09 -18.01
C LYS A 244 2.48 38.83 -17.04
N ALA A 245 2.58 39.27 -15.79
CA ALA A 245 1.56 39.16 -14.76
C ALA A 245 0.23 39.80 -15.20
N ARG A 246 0.29 41.01 -15.78
CA ARG A 246 -0.90 41.68 -16.35
C ARG A 246 -1.55 40.86 -17.47
N ALA A 247 -0.75 40.26 -18.35
CA ALA A 247 -1.26 39.40 -19.42
C ALA A 247 -1.89 38.11 -18.87
N LEU A 248 -1.35 37.53 -17.80
CA LEU A 248 -1.94 36.38 -17.11
C LEU A 248 -3.26 36.75 -16.41
N VAL A 249 -3.28 37.85 -15.65
CA VAL A 249 -4.49 38.35 -14.96
C VAL A 249 -5.62 38.71 -15.94
N ASN A 250 -5.29 39.16 -17.15
CA ASN A 250 -6.28 39.37 -18.22
C ASN A 250 -6.85 38.05 -18.78
N LYS A 251 -6.11 36.94 -18.73
CA LYS A 251 -6.56 35.60 -19.15
C LYS A 251 -7.35 34.85 -18.07
N MET A 252 -7.25 35.27 -16.80
CA MET A 252 -7.91 34.61 -15.67
C MET A 252 -9.42 34.34 -15.88
N PRO A 253 -10.26 35.27 -16.39
CA PRO A 253 -11.68 34.97 -16.61
C PRO A 253 -11.92 33.75 -17.52
N ALA A 254 -11.16 33.63 -18.61
CA ALA A 254 -11.28 32.49 -19.54
C ALA A 254 -10.72 31.19 -18.94
N MET A 255 -9.61 31.25 -18.18
CA MET A 255 -9.11 30.10 -17.42
C MET A 255 -10.15 29.62 -16.40
N ALA A 256 -10.87 30.55 -15.77
CA ALA A 256 -11.88 30.26 -14.77
C ALA A 256 -13.14 29.62 -15.37
N GLU A 257 -13.60 30.11 -16.51
CA GLU A 257 -14.72 29.55 -17.26
C GLU A 257 -14.37 28.14 -17.80
N ALA A 258 -13.14 27.93 -18.29
CA ALA A 258 -12.67 26.61 -18.74
C ALA A 258 -12.52 25.59 -17.60
N LEU A 259 -12.02 26.00 -16.42
CA LEU A 259 -12.00 25.14 -15.22
C LEU A 259 -13.42 24.77 -14.79
N MET A 260 -14.33 25.74 -14.73
CA MET A 260 -15.74 25.52 -14.39
C MET A 260 -16.45 24.56 -15.34
N ALA A 261 -16.24 24.71 -16.65
CA ALA A 261 -16.81 23.80 -17.64
C ALA A 261 -16.32 22.36 -17.45
N LYS A 262 -15.02 22.17 -17.15
CA LYS A 262 -14.46 20.83 -16.90
C LYS A 262 -14.94 20.23 -15.57
N VAL A 263 -15.11 21.03 -14.51
CA VAL A 263 -15.73 20.59 -13.25
C VAL A 263 -17.16 20.11 -13.50
N VAL A 264 -18.01 20.91 -14.16
CA VAL A 264 -19.42 20.55 -14.40
C VAL A 264 -19.55 19.35 -15.33
N ALA A 265 -18.67 19.19 -16.31
CA ALA A 265 -18.61 17.97 -17.12
C ALA A 265 -18.29 16.74 -16.25
N TRP A 266 -17.22 16.79 -15.45
CA TRP A 266 -16.85 15.70 -14.54
C TRP A 266 -17.96 15.37 -13.53
N GLU A 267 -18.61 16.39 -12.94
CA GLU A 267 -19.69 16.20 -11.97
C GLU A 267 -20.93 15.54 -12.62
N LYS A 268 -21.16 15.78 -13.92
CA LYS A 268 -22.19 15.09 -14.71
C LYS A 268 -21.79 13.65 -15.04
N ASP A 269 -20.56 13.44 -15.50
CA ASP A 269 -20.07 12.15 -16.00
C ASP A 269 -19.87 11.14 -14.85
N ARG A 270 -19.54 11.60 -13.64
CA ARG A 270 -19.42 10.77 -12.42
C ARG A 270 -20.68 10.74 -11.53
N GLY A 271 -21.66 11.61 -11.78
CA GLY A 271 -22.85 11.77 -10.91
C GLY A 271 -22.56 12.33 -9.50
N ALA A 272 -21.31 12.72 -9.22
CA ALA A 272 -20.82 13.12 -7.90
C ALA A 272 -20.31 14.57 -7.90
N LYS A 273 -20.36 15.25 -6.74
CA LYS A 273 -19.83 16.63 -6.59
C LYS A 273 -18.32 16.58 -6.38
N PHE A 274 -17.56 17.28 -7.24
CA PHE A 274 -16.10 17.16 -7.35
C PHE A 274 -15.39 17.48 -6.03
N LEU A 275 -15.68 18.65 -5.46
CA LEU A 275 -15.16 19.09 -4.15
C LEU A 275 -16.14 20.07 -3.49
N ARG A 276 -16.72 19.70 -2.34
CA ARG A 276 -17.60 20.60 -1.55
C ARG A 276 -16.90 21.93 -1.20
N GLY A 277 -15.62 21.90 -0.84
CA GLY A 277 -14.82 23.09 -0.51
C GLY A 277 -14.43 23.96 -1.71
N PHE A 278 -14.27 23.37 -2.92
CA PHE A 278 -13.87 24.11 -4.12
C PHE A 278 -14.88 25.22 -4.43
N TRP A 279 -16.17 24.88 -4.46
CA TRP A 279 -17.26 25.81 -4.74
C TRP A 279 -17.31 27.01 -3.78
N THR A 280 -16.85 26.86 -2.53
CA THR A 280 -16.79 27.94 -1.53
C THR A 280 -15.58 28.87 -1.75
N CYS A 281 -14.39 28.29 -1.96
CA CYS A 281 -13.19 29.05 -2.33
C CYS A 281 -13.39 29.79 -3.68
N TRP A 282 -14.09 29.15 -4.61
CA TRP A 282 -14.44 29.68 -5.91
C TRP A 282 -15.32 30.94 -5.83
N ARG A 283 -16.44 30.87 -5.11
CA ARG A 283 -17.38 31.98 -4.95
C ARG A 283 -16.74 33.20 -4.26
N THR A 284 -15.91 32.98 -3.25
CA THR A 284 -15.17 34.07 -2.57
C THR A 284 -14.11 34.70 -3.48
N THR A 285 -13.44 33.91 -4.31
CA THR A 285 -12.45 34.38 -5.29
C THR A 285 -13.10 35.19 -6.42
N ILE A 286 -14.17 34.67 -7.06
CA ILE A 286 -14.89 35.41 -8.12
C ILE A 286 -15.52 36.70 -7.60
N THR A 287 -16.10 36.71 -6.40
CA THR A 287 -16.68 37.94 -5.83
C THR A 287 -15.62 38.99 -5.50
N ARG A 288 -14.43 38.59 -5.04
CA ARG A 288 -13.25 39.48 -4.94
C ARG A 288 -12.85 40.02 -6.32
N GLY A 289 -12.67 39.16 -7.32
CA GLY A 289 -12.31 39.55 -8.69
C GLY A 289 -13.31 40.51 -9.35
N ARG A 290 -14.62 40.22 -9.30
CA ARG A 290 -15.67 41.10 -9.83
C ARG A 290 -15.71 42.46 -9.12
N ARG A 291 -15.57 42.50 -7.79
CA ARG A 291 -15.47 43.75 -7.00
C ARG A 291 -14.23 44.56 -7.37
N LYS A 292 -13.07 43.92 -7.55
CA LYS A 292 -11.82 44.56 -8.02
C LYS A 292 -11.97 45.13 -9.45
N ASN A 293 -12.52 44.36 -10.38
CA ASN A 293 -12.60 44.75 -11.79
C ASN A 293 -13.59 45.91 -12.01
N LYS A 294 -14.73 45.93 -11.30
CA LYS A 294 -15.63 47.10 -11.26
C LYS A 294 -14.89 48.35 -10.77
N ARG A 295 -14.19 48.27 -9.64
CA ARG A 295 -13.34 49.37 -9.11
C ARG A 295 -12.22 49.82 -10.07
N ARG A 296 -11.75 48.97 -10.99
CA ARG A 296 -10.80 49.37 -12.06
C ARG A 296 -11.50 50.10 -13.21
N ARG A 297 -12.66 49.59 -13.69
CA ARG A 297 -13.47 50.27 -14.71
C ARG A 297 -13.93 51.67 -14.25
N ASP A 298 -14.44 51.77 -13.02
CA ASP A 298 -14.93 53.04 -12.43
C ASP A 298 -13.82 54.09 -12.24
N LYS A 299 -12.55 53.67 -12.14
CA LYS A 299 -11.39 54.57 -12.14
C LYS A 299 -10.96 54.96 -13.55
N GLY A 300 -11.04 54.04 -14.51
CA GLY A 300 -10.72 54.32 -15.92
C GLY A 300 -11.68 55.35 -16.55
N THR A 301 -12.99 55.21 -16.34
CA THR A 301 -13.98 56.18 -16.83
C THR A 301 -13.79 57.57 -16.20
N ARG A 302 -13.59 57.64 -14.88
CA ARG A 302 -13.28 58.91 -14.17
C ARG A 302 -11.99 59.58 -14.65
N GLY A 303 -11.01 58.81 -15.13
CA GLY A 303 -9.80 59.35 -15.78
C GLY A 303 -10.08 59.90 -17.18
N SER A 304 -10.92 59.23 -17.97
CA SER A 304 -11.22 59.62 -19.36
C SER A 304 -12.01 60.93 -19.46
N CYS A 305 -12.99 61.15 -18.57
CA CYS A 305 -13.89 62.30 -18.64
C CYS A 305 -13.26 63.68 -18.31
N ARG A 306 -11.98 63.75 -17.92
CA ARG A 306 -11.27 65.02 -17.65
C ARG A 306 -10.47 65.58 -18.83
N GLY A 307 -10.53 64.94 -20.00
CA GLY A 307 -9.62 65.23 -21.12
C GLY A 307 -10.27 65.60 -22.47
N ARG A 308 -11.49 66.15 -22.53
CA ARG A 308 -12.10 66.52 -23.83
C ARG A 308 -13.26 67.55 -23.76
N ALA A 309 -13.00 68.77 -23.25
CA ALA A 309 -14.00 69.87 -23.25
C ALA A 309 -13.40 71.30 -23.17
N ARG A 310 -12.65 71.72 -24.20
CA ARG A 310 -12.40 73.15 -24.52
C ARG A 310 -12.11 73.27 -26.02
N TRP A 311 -12.23 74.50 -26.54
CA TRP A 311 -12.23 74.92 -27.96
C TRP A 311 -13.59 74.96 -28.65
N SER A 312 -13.89 76.15 -29.17
CA SER A 312 -14.78 76.46 -30.30
C SER A 312 -16.30 76.24 -30.18
N ARG A 313 -17.02 77.32 -29.86
CA ARG A 313 -17.79 78.10 -30.86
C ARG A 313 -18.17 79.50 -30.34
N ARG A 314 -17.95 80.54 -31.15
CA ARG A 314 -18.71 81.80 -31.11
C ARG A 314 -19.95 81.62 -31.99
N LEU A 315 -21.01 82.39 -31.75
CA LEU A 315 -21.75 83.21 -32.73
C LEU A 315 -22.71 84.17 -31.95
N PRO A 316 -23.22 85.27 -32.54
CA PRO A 316 -23.76 86.39 -31.77
C PRO A 316 -25.27 86.68 -31.95
N GLY A 317 -25.78 87.56 -31.08
CA GLY A 317 -26.77 88.57 -31.44
C GLY A 317 -28.18 88.39 -30.88
N HIS A 318 -28.68 89.42 -30.18
CA HIS A 318 -29.82 90.20 -30.69
C HIS A 318 -29.95 91.59 -30.01
N PHE A 319 -30.23 92.62 -30.82
CA PHE A 319 -30.81 93.91 -30.43
C PHE A 319 -32.22 93.71 -29.81
N LYS A 320 -32.86 94.59 -29.03
CA LYS A 320 -32.92 96.09 -28.93
C LYS A 320 -33.54 96.44 -27.53
N ARG A 321 -33.73 97.66 -26.98
CA ARG A 321 -33.62 99.10 -27.37
C ARG A 321 -33.54 99.97 -26.07
N THR A 322 -33.22 101.27 -26.20
CA THR A 322 -33.61 102.49 -25.39
C THR A 322 -34.35 102.38 -24.03
N SER A 323 -34.11 103.28 -23.06
CA SER A 323 -34.29 104.76 -23.19
C SER A 323 -33.46 105.66 -22.25
N ARG A 324 -33.47 106.96 -22.62
CA ARG A 324 -33.16 108.20 -21.85
C ARG A 324 -33.72 108.18 -20.41
N THR A 325 -33.24 109.02 -19.48
CA THR A 325 -32.45 110.28 -19.63
C THR A 325 -31.07 110.20 -19.01
#